data_AF-A0A536G2D5-F1
#
_entry.id   AF-A0A536G2D5-F1
#
_cell.length_a   1.000
_cell.length_b   1.000
_cell.length_c   1.000
_cell.angle_alpha   90.00
_cell.angle_beta   90.00
_cell.angle_gamma   90.00
#
_symmetry.space_group_name_H-M   'P 1'
#
loop_
_entity.id
_entity.type
_entity.pdbx_description
1 polymer ?
#
loop_
_entity_poly.entity_id
_entity_poly.type
_entity_poly.pdbx_seq_one_letter_code
_entity_poly.pdbx_strand_id
1 'polypeptide(L)'
;MSDIERSGFSEFDRWLGLAKRTRELLDAAIGHGQLPAGGAAYLADRTLPHVESVQAGFVGWLRSDAAGIDELRYLLGRVAAIRVEGPSTDAERRAAEAEAAAELVLASHDARRPAALRLAEPWSLAALAHARVVLAMLPRIADDDVRYPSGRRTYADIAVPRGPAELSDRLEELERSLWRTASGRRPDPADPAFRRAYGFFDAADRLGRRAFGLAA
;
A
#
# COMPACT_ATOMS: atom_id res chain seq x y z
N MET A 1 0.49 15.06 30.96
CA MET A 1 0.77 16.16 30.02
C MET A 1 2.13 15.90 29.40
N SER A 2 2.14 15.31 28.21
CA SER A 2 3.26 15.40 27.27
C SER A 2 2.59 15.52 25.91
N ASP A 3 2.23 16.76 25.59
CA ASP A 3 1.88 17.13 24.23
C ASP A 3 3.05 16.71 23.36
N ILE A 4 2.77 15.77 22.48
CA ILE A 4 3.63 15.40 21.36
C ILE A 4 3.97 16.72 20.68
N GLU A 5 5.25 17.10 20.70
CA GLU A 5 5.78 18.16 19.84
C GLU A 5 5.43 17.78 18.42
N ARG A 6 4.27 18.26 17.95
CA ARG A 6 3.80 18.03 16.60
C ARG A 6 4.88 18.57 15.69
N SER A 7 5.38 17.74 14.78
CA SER A 7 6.15 18.29 13.67
C SER A 7 5.26 19.34 13.00
N GLY A 8 5.84 20.37 12.37
CA GLY A 8 5.05 21.36 11.62
C GLY A 8 4.19 20.75 10.49
N PHE A 9 4.20 19.42 10.33
CA PHE A 9 3.50 18.63 9.32
C PHE A 9 2.61 17.56 9.99
N SER A 10 1.38 17.94 10.36
CA SER A 10 0.41 17.08 11.05
C SER A 10 0.14 15.73 10.36
N GLU A 11 0.27 15.65 9.03
CA GLU A 11 0.12 14.39 8.29
C GLU A 11 1.26 13.40 8.55
N PHE A 12 2.50 13.87 8.68
CA PHE A 12 3.63 13.00 9.03
C PHE A 12 3.49 12.45 10.46
N ASP A 13 3.05 13.29 11.41
CA ASP A 13 2.77 12.84 12.78
C ASP A 13 1.66 11.78 12.81
N ARG A 14 0.62 11.96 11.99
CA ARG A 14 -0.46 10.99 11.84
C ARG A 14 0.06 9.66 11.28
N TRP A 15 0.93 9.69 10.27
CA TRP A 15 1.51 8.48 9.70
C TRP A 15 2.46 7.78 10.66
N LEU A 16 3.24 8.52 11.43
CA LEU A 16 4.10 7.97 12.47
C LEU A 16 3.27 7.25 13.55
N GLY A 17 2.21 7.90 14.03
CA GLY A 17 1.28 7.30 14.98
C GLY A 17 0.62 6.04 14.43
N LEU A 18 0.21 6.07 13.16
CA LEU A 18 -0.35 4.92 12.45
C LEU A 18 0.67 3.78 12.33
N ALA A 19 1.91 4.08 11.93
CA ALA A 19 2.96 3.08 11.75
C ALA A 19 3.32 2.40 13.07
N LYS A 20 3.55 3.19 14.13
CA LYS A 20 3.83 2.68 15.47
C LYS A 20 2.71 1.76 15.96
N ARG A 21 1.46 2.21 15.87
CA ARG A 21 0.31 1.42 16.34
C ARG A 21 0.13 0.15 15.52
N THR A 22 0.30 0.22 14.19
CA THR A 22 0.21 -0.95 13.32
C THR A 22 1.28 -1.97 13.67
N ARG A 23 2.54 -1.55 13.84
CA ARG A 23 3.65 -2.42 14.26
C ARG A 23 3.36 -3.12 15.59
N GLU A 24 2.82 -2.42 16.59
CA GLU A 24 2.41 -3.01 17.87
C GLU A 24 1.30 -4.08 17.71
N LEU A 25 0.35 -3.84 16.79
CA LEU A 25 -0.68 -4.83 16.48
C LEU A 25 -0.10 -6.05 15.77
N LEU A 26 0.86 -5.86 14.87
CA LEU A 26 1.57 -6.96 14.21
C LEU A 26 2.43 -7.75 15.21
N ASP A 27 3.09 -7.10 16.18
CA ASP A 27 3.79 -7.73 17.31
C ASP A 27 2.85 -8.63 18.12
N ALA A 28 1.66 -8.12 18.45
CA ALA A 28 0.67 -8.90 19.18
C ALA A 28 0.16 -10.08 18.35
N ALA A 29 -0.12 -9.87 17.05
CA ALA A 29 -0.59 -10.92 16.16
C ALA A 29 0.44 -12.06 16.00
N ILE A 30 1.73 -11.75 15.88
CA ILE A 30 2.79 -12.76 15.74
C ILE A 30 3.14 -13.41 17.08
N GLY A 31 3.22 -12.64 18.17
CA GLY A 31 3.63 -13.11 19.49
C GLY A 31 2.54 -13.85 20.26
N HIS A 32 1.32 -13.32 20.25
CA HIS A 32 0.18 -13.91 20.96
C HIS A 32 -0.75 -14.72 20.06
N GLY A 33 -0.54 -14.69 18.74
CA GLY A 33 -1.38 -15.40 17.77
C GLY A 33 -2.74 -14.75 17.53
N GLN A 34 -3.03 -13.60 18.17
CA GLN A 34 -4.30 -12.90 18.08
C GLN A 34 -4.09 -11.38 18.25
N LEU A 35 -5.00 -10.60 17.66
CA LEU A 35 -5.03 -9.15 17.85
C LEU A 35 -5.68 -8.80 19.20
N PRO A 36 -5.21 -7.73 19.87
CA PRO A 36 -5.90 -7.21 21.04
C PRO A 36 -7.29 -6.68 20.67
N ALA A 37 -8.16 -6.49 21.68
CA ALA A 37 -9.49 -5.93 21.48
C ALA A 37 -9.43 -4.60 20.69
N GLY A 38 -10.25 -4.48 19.65
CA GLY A 38 -10.25 -3.33 18.74
C GLY A 38 -9.09 -3.28 17.75
N GLY A 39 -8.13 -4.21 17.79
CA GLY A 39 -7.00 -4.26 16.87
C GLY A 39 -7.42 -4.51 15.43
N ALA A 40 -8.35 -5.45 15.19
CA ALA A 40 -8.89 -5.71 13.85
C ALA A 40 -9.60 -4.48 13.27
N ALA A 41 -10.42 -3.80 14.08
CA ALA A 41 -11.09 -2.56 13.68
C ALA A 41 -10.07 -1.45 13.37
N TYR A 42 -9.00 -1.30 14.15
CA TYR A 42 -7.95 -0.33 13.85
C TYR A 42 -7.26 -0.62 12.50
N LEU A 43 -6.95 -1.89 12.21
CA LEU A 43 -6.37 -2.26 10.92
C LEU A 43 -7.34 -1.94 9.78
N ALA A 44 -8.62 -2.28 9.93
CA ALA A 44 -9.67 -2.04 8.94
C ALA A 44 -9.98 -0.56 8.70
N ASP A 45 -10.13 0.24 9.76
CA ASP A 45 -10.67 1.60 9.66
C ASP A 45 -9.57 2.66 9.52
N ARG A 46 -8.31 2.31 9.78
CA ARG A 46 -7.18 3.26 9.78
C ARG A 46 -6.05 2.82 8.89
N THR A 47 -5.57 1.60 9.06
CA THR A 47 -4.32 1.15 8.43
C THR A 47 -4.54 0.80 6.96
N LEU A 48 -5.55 -0.02 6.66
CA LEU A 48 -5.92 -0.39 5.29
C LEU A 48 -6.28 0.85 4.44
N PRO A 49 -7.12 1.80 4.92
CA PRO A 49 -7.40 3.04 4.19
C PRO A 49 -6.16 3.90 3.88
N HIS A 50 -5.15 3.86 4.75
CA HIS A 50 -3.87 4.52 4.44
C HIS A 50 -3.13 3.81 3.31
N VAL A 51 -3.07 2.48 3.31
CA VAL A 51 -2.45 1.70 2.22
C VAL A 51 -3.22 1.87 0.91
N GLU A 52 -4.55 1.89 0.95
CA GLU A 52 -5.40 2.22 -0.20
C GLU A 52 -5.09 3.64 -0.71
N SER A 53 -4.86 4.61 0.18
CA SER A 53 -4.46 5.97 -0.22
C SER A 53 -3.08 5.99 -0.89
N VAL A 54 -2.14 5.15 -0.45
CA VAL A 54 -0.83 4.96 -1.10
C VAL A 54 -1.00 4.39 -2.51
N GLN A 55 -1.86 3.38 -2.68
CA GLN A 55 -2.16 2.77 -3.98
C GLN A 55 -2.88 3.74 -4.92
N ALA A 56 -3.85 4.51 -4.41
CA ALA A 56 -4.51 5.57 -5.19
C ALA A 56 -3.48 6.64 -5.64
N GLY A 57 -2.54 6.97 -4.75
CA GLY A 57 -1.41 7.84 -5.08
C GLY A 57 -0.53 7.26 -6.18
N PHE A 58 -0.22 5.96 -6.13
CA PHE A 58 0.53 5.25 -7.16
C PHE A 58 -0.15 5.36 -8.52
N VAL A 59 -1.46 5.05 -8.60
CA VAL A 59 -2.24 5.14 -9.84
C VAL A 59 -2.23 6.55 -10.41
N GLY A 60 -2.38 7.57 -9.56
CA GLY A 60 -2.38 8.96 -10.00
C GLY A 60 -1.00 9.54 -10.31
N TRP A 61 0.06 8.95 -9.77
CA TRP A 61 1.46 9.31 -10.04
C TRP A 61 1.99 8.67 -11.32
N LEU A 62 1.54 7.45 -11.67
CA LEU A 62 2.06 6.69 -12.80
C LEU A 62 1.81 7.42 -14.12
N ARG A 63 2.90 7.75 -14.82
CA ARG A 63 2.90 8.34 -16.15
C ARG A 63 3.45 7.34 -17.17
N SER A 64 3.10 7.52 -18.44
CA SER A 64 3.51 6.62 -19.53
C SER A 64 5.03 6.63 -19.79
N ASP A 65 5.75 7.65 -19.34
CA ASP A 65 7.21 7.76 -19.40
C ASP A 65 7.91 7.19 -18.16
N ALA A 66 7.16 6.86 -17.09
CA ALA A 66 7.72 6.38 -15.83
C ALA A 66 8.10 4.88 -15.83
N ALA A 67 7.72 4.13 -16.87
CA ALA A 67 7.95 2.70 -17.01
C ALA A 67 8.19 2.31 -18.47
N GLY A 68 8.98 1.24 -18.68
CA GLY A 68 9.11 0.61 -19.99
C GLY A 68 7.80 -0.05 -20.45
N ILE A 69 7.68 -0.32 -21.75
CA ILE A 69 6.47 -0.88 -22.37
C ILE A 69 6.02 -2.18 -21.70
N ASP A 70 6.95 -3.05 -21.31
CA ASP A 70 6.61 -4.34 -20.68
C ASP A 70 6.07 -4.18 -19.25
N GLU A 71 6.62 -3.25 -18.46
CA GLU A 71 6.07 -2.89 -17.15
C GLU A 71 4.68 -2.25 -17.28
N LEU A 72 4.49 -1.38 -18.27
CA LEU A 72 3.18 -0.78 -18.54
C LEU A 72 2.16 -1.85 -18.93
N ARG A 73 2.53 -2.83 -19.77
CA ARG A 73 1.65 -3.96 -20.12
C ARG A 73 1.31 -4.80 -18.89
N TYR A 74 2.28 -5.09 -18.03
CA TYR A 74 2.03 -5.80 -16.77
C TYR A 74 1.05 -5.05 -15.88
N LEU A 75 1.27 -3.75 -15.66
CA LEU A 75 0.42 -2.89 -14.83
C LEU A 75 -0.98 -2.74 -15.44
N LEU A 76 -1.08 -2.58 -16.76
CA LEU A 76 -2.35 -2.58 -17.47
C LEU A 76 -3.04 -3.93 -17.32
N GLY A 77 -2.34 -5.05 -17.41
CA GLY A 77 -2.92 -6.38 -17.16
C GLY A 77 -3.49 -6.53 -15.76
N ARG A 78 -2.84 -5.92 -14.75
CA ARG A 78 -3.32 -5.93 -13.35
C ARG A 78 -4.59 -5.12 -13.15
N VAL A 79 -4.67 -3.95 -13.78
CA VAL A 79 -5.87 -3.09 -13.73
C VAL A 79 -6.96 -3.62 -14.66
N ALA A 80 -6.59 -4.17 -15.81
CA ALA A 80 -7.50 -4.79 -16.76
C ALA A 80 -8.00 -6.15 -16.27
N ALA A 81 -7.34 -6.84 -15.35
CA ALA A 81 -7.94 -7.98 -14.66
C ALA A 81 -9.16 -7.57 -13.79
N ILE A 82 -9.32 -6.27 -13.51
CA ILE A 82 -10.56 -5.69 -12.92
C ILE A 82 -11.60 -5.43 -14.03
N ARG A 83 -11.19 -5.34 -15.29
CA ARG A 83 -12.05 -5.26 -16.49
C ARG A 83 -12.08 -6.62 -17.21
N VAL A 84 -12.95 -7.49 -16.73
CA VAL A 84 -13.59 -8.63 -17.43
C VAL A 84 -12.82 -9.18 -18.63
N GLU A 85 -12.36 -10.44 -18.56
CA GLU A 85 -11.89 -11.20 -19.73
C GLU A 85 -12.81 -10.93 -20.93
N GLY A 86 -12.21 -10.56 -22.07
CA GLY A 86 -12.97 -10.14 -23.24
C GLY A 86 -14.03 -11.19 -23.64
N PRO A 87 -15.14 -10.76 -24.26
CA PRO A 87 -16.27 -11.63 -24.57
C PRO A 87 -15.84 -12.91 -25.29
N SER A 88 -16.07 -14.05 -24.66
CA SER A 88 -15.60 -15.37 -25.10
C SER A 88 -16.59 -16.04 -26.06
N THR A 89 -17.87 -15.71 -25.95
CA THR A 89 -18.95 -16.23 -26.81
C THR A 89 -19.49 -15.18 -27.78
N ASP A 90 -20.16 -15.63 -28.85
CA ASP A 90 -20.84 -14.73 -29.79
C ASP A 90 -21.98 -13.93 -29.16
N ALA A 91 -22.55 -14.41 -28.06
CA ALA A 91 -23.56 -13.68 -27.30
C ALA A 91 -22.92 -12.56 -26.48
N GLU A 92 -21.81 -12.86 -25.80
CA GLU A 92 -21.04 -11.86 -25.04
C GLU A 92 -20.44 -10.79 -25.98
N ARG A 93 -19.98 -11.16 -27.18
CA ARG A 93 -19.43 -10.20 -28.16
C ARG A 93 -20.50 -9.20 -28.59
N ARG A 94 -21.70 -9.69 -28.92
CA ARG A 94 -22.83 -8.83 -29.29
C ARG A 94 -23.31 -7.96 -28.13
N ALA A 95 -23.26 -8.47 -26.91
CA ALA A 95 -23.59 -7.67 -25.72
C ALA A 95 -22.57 -6.56 -25.47
N ALA A 96 -21.27 -6.86 -25.59
CA ALA A 96 -20.20 -5.87 -25.44
C ALA A 96 -20.22 -4.81 -26.55
N GLU A 97 -20.50 -5.20 -27.79
CA GLU A 97 -20.69 -4.27 -28.92
C GLU A 97 -21.90 -3.34 -28.70
N ALA A 98 -23.00 -3.88 -28.18
CA ALA A 98 -24.20 -3.10 -27.86
C ALA A 98 -23.95 -2.13 -26.68
N GLU A 99 -23.24 -2.57 -25.65
CA GLU A 99 -22.83 -1.73 -24.52
C GLU A 99 -21.88 -0.61 -24.95
N ALA A 100 -20.85 -0.92 -25.75
CA ALA A 100 -19.94 0.08 -26.31
C ALA A 100 -20.65 1.11 -27.20
N ALA A 101 -21.63 0.68 -28.00
CA ALA A 101 -22.46 1.58 -28.79
C ALA A 101 -23.35 2.47 -27.91
N ALA A 102 -23.91 1.92 -26.82
CA ALA A 102 -24.71 2.67 -25.85
C ALA A 102 -23.85 3.68 -25.07
N GLU A 103 -22.64 3.31 -24.66
CA GLU A 103 -21.67 4.20 -24.02
C GLU A 103 -21.24 5.34 -24.95
N LEU A 104 -21.03 5.08 -26.24
CA LEU A 104 -20.74 6.11 -27.26
C LEU A 104 -21.91 7.11 -27.40
N VAL A 105 -23.15 6.62 -27.40
CA VAL A 105 -24.34 7.47 -27.44
C VAL A 105 -24.45 8.31 -26.16
N LEU A 106 -24.24 7.70 -24.99
CA LEU A 106 -24.23 8.41 -23.69
C LEU A 106 -23.11 9.45 -23.60
N ALA A 107 -21.90 9.14 -24.09
CA ALA A 107 -20.77 10.06 -24.15
C ALA A 107 -20.97 11.20 -25.18
N SER A 108 -21.81 10.99 -26.19
CA SER A 108 -22.20 12.03 -27.14
C SER A 108 -23.26 12.99 -26.59
N HIS A 109 -24.11 12.51 -25.68
CA HIS A 109 -25.20 13.28 -25.07
C HIS A 109 -24.76 14.02 -23.80
N ASP A 110 -23.82 13.46 -23.06
CA ASP A 110 -23.19 14.09 -21.92
C ASP A 110 -21.78 14.52 -22.36
N ALA A 111 -21.52 15.83 -22.53
CA ALA A 111 -20.16 16.37 -22.63
C ALA A 111 -19.35 16.18 -21.32
N ARG A 112 -19.68 15.16 -20.52
CA ARG A 112 -19.00 14.72 -19.32
C ARG A 112 -17.94 13.69 -19.71
N ARG A 113 -16.76 14.26 -19.96
CA ARG A 113 -15.40 13.72 -19.79
C ARG A 113 -15.27 12.19 -19.92
N PRO A 114 -14.53 11.68 -20.93
CA PRO A 114 -14.14 10.26 -20.94
C PRO A 114 -13.51 9.91 -19.60
N ALA A 115 -13.98 8.82 -18.97
CA ALA A 115 -13.57 8.27 -17.68
C ALA A 115 -12.57 9.18 -16.96
N ALA A 116 -13.09 10.24 -16.32
CA ALA A 116 -12.28 11.38 -15.89
C ALA A 116 -10.99 10.86 -15.25
N LEU A 117 -9.84 11.23 -15.82
CA LEU A 117 -8.53 11.01 -15.21
C LEU A 117 -8.68 11.41 -13.75
N ARG A 118 -8.76 10.42 -12.85
CA ARG A 118 -8.97 10.68 -11.44
C ARG A 118 -7.73 11.42 -10.99
N LEU A 119 -7.90 12.71 -10.71
CA LEU A 119 -6.82 13.50 -10.14
C LEU A 119 -6.43 12.82 -8.84
N ALA A 120 -5.14 12.50 -8.73
CA ALA A 120 -4.59 11.97 -7.51
C ALA A 120 -4.82 13.02 -6.43
N GLU A 121 -5.52 12.65 -5.37
CA GLU A 121 -5.70 13.57 -4.25
C GLU A 121 -4.33 13.91 -3.64
N PRO A 122 -4.08 15.17 -3.25
CA PRO A 122 -2.76 15.58 -2.76
C PRO A 122 -2.25 14.71 -1.60
N TRP A 123 -3.15 14.28 -0.71
CA TRP A 123 -2.81 13.39 0.41
C TRP A 123 -2.41 11.99 -0.06
N SER A 124 -3.00 11.47 -1.13
CA SER A 124 -2.63 10.18 -1.71
C SER A 124 -1.24 10.22 -2.34
N LEU A 125 -0.88 11.32 -3.00
CA LEU A 125 0.49 11.54 -3.51
C LEU A 125 1.50 11.65 -2.38
N ALA A 126 1.15 12.35 -1.30
CA ALA A 126 2.01 12.48 -0.12
C ALA A 126 2.20 11.11 0.57
N ALA A 127 1.13 10.32 0.71
CA ALA A 127 1.19 8.96 1.24
C ALA A 127 2.08 8.06 0.37
N LEU A 128 1.99 8.14 -0.97
CA LEU A 128 2.88 7.45 -1.89
C LEU A 128 4.34 7.85 -1.68
N ALA A 129 4.63 9.15 -1.59
CA ALA A 129 5.99 9.64 -1.38
C ALA A 129 6.57 9.08 -0.07
N HIS A 130 5.78 9.11 1.01
CA HIS A 130 6.15 8.49 2.28
C HIS A 130 6.44 7.00 2.15
N ALA A 131 5.55 6.23 1.52
CA ALA A 131 5.74 4.80 1.34
C ALA A 131 7.02 4.48 0.55
N ARG A 132 7.33 5.25 -0.49
CA ARG A 132 8.57 5.10 -1.27
C ARG A 132 9.81 5.37 -0.43
N VAL A 133 9.80 6.40 0.43
CA VAL A 133 10.90 6.68 1.37
C VAL A 133 11.07 5.53 2.36
N VAL A 134 9.98 5.04 2.94
CA VAL A 134 10.00 3.90 3.88
C VAL A 134 10.60 2.65 3.23
N LEU A 135 10.16 2.31 2.01
CA LEU A 135 10.68 1.16 1.25
C LEU A 135 12.17 1.33 0.91
N ALA A 136 12.62 2.54 0.61
CA ALA A 136 14.03 2.82 0.39
C ALA A 136 14.86 2.74 1.69
N MET A 137 14.28 3.12 2.83
CA MET A 137 14.96 3.07 4.13
C MET A 137 15.06 1.67 4.70
N LEU A 138 14.12 0.79 4.37
CA LEU A 138 14.00 -0.56 4.92
C LEU A 138 15.33 -1.35 4.94
N PRO A 139 16.06 -1.54 3.81
CA PRO A 139 17.31 -2.29 3.82
C PRO A 139 18.48 -1.58 4.51
N ARG A 140 18.32 -0.32 4.93
CA ARG A 140 19.34 0.50 5.60
C ARG A 140 19.19 0.56 7.12
N ILE A 141 18.18 -0.12 7.66
CA ILE A 141 18.00 -0.24 9.11
C ILE A 141 19.11 -1.11 9.67
N ALA A 142 19.77 -0.63 10.73
CA ALA A 142 20.84 -1.38 11.39
C ALA A 142 20.28 -2.68 11.99
N ASP A 143 21.11 -3.71 12.09
CA ASP A 143 20.66 -5.03 12.53
C ASP A 143 20.13 -5.03 13.98
N ASP A 144 20.80 -4.30 14.88
CA ASP A 144 20.36 -4.09 16.28
C ASP A 144 19.03 -3.36 16.39
N ASP A 145 18.65 -2.68 15.31
CA ASP A 145 17.46 -1.87 15.22
C ASP A 145 16.26 -2.66 14.64
N VAL A 146 16.46 -3.86 14.09
CA VAL A 146 15.37 -4.67 13.54
C VAL A 146 14.52 -5.28 14.65
N ARG A 147 13.20 -5.01 14.63
CA ARG A 147 12.26 -5.52 15.64
C ARG A 147 11.55 -6.81 15.26
N TYR A 148 11.70 -7.28 14.02
CA TYR A 148 11.05 -8.50 13.56
C TYR A 148 11.48 -9.70 14.42
N PRO A 149 10.54 -10.49 14.99
CA PRO A 149 10.84 -11.42 16.07
C PRO A 149 11.44 -12.76 15.63
N SER A 150 11.59 -13.01 14.32
CA SER A 150 12.03 -14.32 13.82
C SER A 150 13.05 -14.22 12.68
N GLY A 151 13.85 -15.27 12.50
CA GLY A 151 14.83 -15.34 11.43
C GLY A 151 15.98 -14.33 11.59
N ARG A 152 16.42 -13.75 10.48
CA ARG A 152 17.56 -12.82 10.44
C ARG A 152 17.14 -11.44 10.97
N ARG A 153 17.91 -10.90 11.91
CA ARG A 153 17.81 -9.53 12.43
C ARG A 153 18.42 -8.51 11.46
N THR A 154 17.98 -8.53 10.22
CA THR A 154 18.36 -7.55 9.21
C THR A 154 17.19 -7.40 8.25
N TYR A 155 17.12 -6.28 7.53
CA TYR A 155 16.24 -6.14 6.38
C TYR A 155 17.03 -5.93 5.08
N ALA A 156 18.37 -6.07 5.11
CA ALA A 156 19.24 -5.83 3.96
C ALA A 156 18.94 -6.73 2.74
N ASP A 157 18.31 -7.89 2.95
CA ASP A 157 17.84 -8.80 1.91
C ASP A 157 16.51 -8.37 1.27
N ILE A 158 15.80 -7.39 1.84
CA ILE A 158 14.57 -6.85 1.26
C ILE A 158 14.96 -5.75 0.27
N ALA A 159 14.95 -6.10 -1.01
CA ALA A 159 15.30 -5.17 -2.08
C ALA A 159 14.30 -4.00 -2.18
N VAL A 160 14.84 -2.80 -2.45
CA VAL A 160 14.04 -1.63 -2.82
C VAL A 160 13.38 -1.88 -4.18
N PRO A 161 12.09 -1.56 -4.38
CA PRO A 161 11.45 -1.68 -5.69
C PRO A 161 12.20 -0.89 -6.75
N ARG A 162 12.56 -1.55 -7.84
CA ARG A 162 13.35 -0.95 -8.94
C ARG A 162 12.51 -0.12 -9.91
N GLY A 163 11.23 -0.46 -10.03
CA GLY A 163 10.32 0.16 -10.97
C GLY A 163 8.86 0.15 -10.50
N PRO A 164 7.96 0.81 -11.24
CA PRO A 164 6.53 0.85 -10.92
C PRO A 164 5.86 -0.52 -10.77
N ALA A 165 6.25 -1.53 -11.55
CA ALA A 165 5.70 -2.88 -11.43
C ALA A 165 6.01 -3.51 -10.06
N GLU A 166 7.29 -3.55 -9.68
CA GLU A 166 7.72 -4.08 -8.37
C GLU A 166 7.10 -3.27 -7.21
N LEU A 167 6.95 -1.94 -7.37
CA LEU A 167 6.30 -1.10 -6.37
C LEU A 167 4.83 -1.49 -6.19
N SER A 168 4.08 -1.66 -7.28
CA SER A 168 2.68 -2.11 -7.23
C SER A 168 2.54 -3.45 -6.50
N ASP A 169 3.43 -4.41 -6.80
CA ASP A 169 3.42 -5.72 -6.15
C ASP A 169 3.68 -5.62 -4.65
N ARG A 170 4.60 -4.73 -4.22
CA ARG A 170 4.87 -4.52 -2.78
C ARG A 170 3.71 -3.87 -2.06
N LEU A 171 3.02 -2.91 -2.69
CA LEU A 171 1.86 -2.27 -2.09
C LEU A 171 0.68 -3.23 -1.91
N GLU A 172 0.46 -4.11 -2.88
CA GLU A 172 -0.58 -5.14 -2.78
C GLU A 172 -0.21 -6.23 -1.76
N GLU A 173 1.06 -6.63 -1.71
CA GLU A 173 1.55 -7.58 -0.70
C GLU A 173 1.35 -7.05 0.73
N LEU A 174 1.61 -5.75 0.93
CA LEU A 174 1.38 -5.05 2.19
C LEU A 174 -0.09 -5.10 2.59
N GLU A 175 -0.98 -4.67 1.69
CA GLU A 175 -2.43 -4.70 1.89
C GLU A 175 -2.92 -6.11 2.22
N ARG A 176 -2.56 -7.10 1.41
CA ARG A 176 -2.98 -8.50 1.60
C ARG A 176 -2.53 -9.06 2.94
N SER A 177 -1.33 -8.71 3.39
CA SER A 177 -0.80 -9.15 4.69
C SER A 177 -1.56 -8.51 5.86
N LEU A 178 -1.92 -7.23 5.73
CA LEU A 178 -2.77 -6.53 6.69
C LEU A 178 -4.18 -7.11 6.73
N TRP A 179 -4.78 -7.36 5.56
CA TRP A 179 -6.11 -7.96 5.45
C TRP A 179 -6.17 -9.33 6.12
N ARG A 180 -5.22 -10.23 5.82
CA ARG A 180 -5.10 -11.54 6.49
C ARG A 180 -5.05 -11.39 8.00
N THR A 181 -4.24 -10.45 8.50
CA THR A 181 -4.09 -10.20 9.94
C THR A 181 -5.38 -9.65 10.55
N ALA A 182 -6.03 -8.68 9.89
CA ALA A 182 -7.28 -8.07 10.32
C ALA A 182 -8.45 -9.08 10.36
N SER A 183 -8.47 -10.06 9.45
CA SER A 183 -9.43 -11.17 9.45
C SER A 183 -9.16 -12.22 10.54
N GLY A 184 -8.20 -11.99 11.44
CA GLY A 184 -7.87 -12.91 12.54
C GLY A 184 -7.06 -14.12 12.10
N ARG A 185 -6.54 -14.15 10.87
CA ARG A 185 -5.64 -15.22 10.46
C ARG A 185 -4.28 -14.99 11.11
N ARG A 186 -3.84 -15.96 11.92
CA ARG A 186 -2.54 -15.90 12.58
C ARG A 186 -1.42 -15.76 11.53
N PRO A 187 -0.55 -14.74 11.63
CA PRO A 187 0.61 -14.61 10.77
C PRO A 187 1.59 -15.77 10.98
N ASP A 188 2.17 -16.24 9.88
CA ASP A 188 3.30 -17.16 9.93
C ASP A 188 4.62 -16.34 10.00
N PRO A 189 5.44 -16.49 11.06
CA PRO A 189 6.75 -15.86 11.14
C PRO A 189 7.72 -16.27 10.02
N ALA A 190 7.50 -17.41 9.37
CA ALA A 190 8.31 -17.82 8.22
C ALA A 190 7.82 -17.20 6.90
N ASP A 191 6.63 -16.59 6.86
CA ASP A 191 6.09 -15.97 5.63
C ASP A 191 6.91 -14.72 5.27
N PRO A 192 7.67 -14.75 4.16
CA PRO A 192 8.49 -13.62 3.76
C PRO A 192 7.66 -12.38 3.39
N ALA A 193 6.41 -12.54 2.96
CA ALA A 193 5.51 -11.42 2.69
C ALA A 193 5.11 -10.72 4.00
N PHE A 194 4.81 -11.50 5.05
CA PHE A 194 4.51 -10.93 6.36
C PHE A 194 5.72 -10.19 6.94
N ARG A 195 6.93 -10.77 6.82
CA ARG A 195 8.17 -10.10 7.23
C ARG A 195 8.37 -8.76 6.54
N ARG A 196 8.11 -8.67 5.22
CA ARG A 196 8.21 -7.41 4.47
C ARG A 196 7.15 -6.39 4.90
N ALA A 197 5.91 -6.83 5.11
CA ALA A 197 4.84 -5.97 5.62
C ALA A 197 5.16 -5.44 7.03
N TYR A 198 5.65 -6.29 7.93
CA TYR A 198 6.13 -5.88 9.25
C TYR A 198 7.27 -4.87 9.12
N GLY A 199 8.28 -5.20 8.31
CA GLY A 199 9.44 -4.36 8.08
C GLY A 199 9.06 -2.96 7.59
N PHE A 200 8.06 -2.85 6.71
CA PHE A 200 7.53 -1.56 6.27
C PHE A 200 7.06 -0.68 7.46
N PHE A 201 6.27 -1.24 8.38
CA PHE A 201 5.78 -0.46 9.55
C PHE A 201 6.86 -0.22 10.61
N ASP A 202 7.82 -1.13 10.76
CA ASP A 202 9.00 -0.93 11.61
C ASP A 202 9.88 0.21 11.06
N ALA A 203 10.12 0.23 9.76
CA ALA A 203 10.83 1.29 9.06
C ALA A 203 10.12 2.64 9.13
N ALA A 204 8.79 2.64 8.99
CA ALA A 204 7.97 3.86 9.10
C ALA A 204 7.97 4.44 10.52
N ASP A 205 7.86 3.61 11.57
CA ASP A 205 8.01 4.04 12.98
C ASP A 205 9.41 4.65 13.20
N ARG A 206 10.46 4.03 12.65
CA ARG A 206 11.83 4.53 12.80
C ARG A 206 12.13 5.81 12.05
N LEU A 207 11.58 5.98 10.85
CA LEU A 207 11.74 7.19 10.06
C LEU A 207 11.30 8.41 10.88
N GLY A 208 10.15 8.33 11.55
CA GLY A 208 9.67 9.40 12.42
C GLY A 208 10.57 9.64 13.64
N ARG A 209 11.16 8.60 14.23
CA ARG A 209 12.06 8.78 15.39
C ARG A 209 13.39 9.44 15.02
N ARG A 210 14.02 9.04 13.91
CA ARG A 210 15.32 9.60 13.47
C ARG A 210 15.18 10.97 12.81
N ALA A 211 14.14 11.22 12.03
CA ALA A 211 13.96 12.50 11.34
C ALA A 211 13.54 13.64 12.28
N PHE A 212 12.87 13.32 13.40
CA PHE A 212 12.33 14.30 14.34
C PHE A 212 12.96 14.26 15.73
N GLY A 213 14.03 13.49 15.95
CA GLY A 213 14.77 13.47 17.22
C GLY A 213 13.98 12.95 18.42
N LEU A 214 12.93 12.17 18.20
CA LEU A 214 12.10 11.61 19.28
C LEU A 214 12.91 10.54 20.03
N ALA A 215 13.16 10.79 21.32
CA ALA A 215 13.98 9.93 22.18
C ALA A 215 13.47 8.47 22.24
N ALA A 216 14.42 7.54 22.37
CA ALA A 216 14.22 6.08 22.36
C ALA A 216 13.39 5.57 23.54
#